data_AF-A0A3B9WPI3-F1
#
_entry.id   AF-A0A3B9WPI3-F1
#
_cell.length_a   1.000
_cell.length_b   1.000
_cell.length_c   1.000
_cell.angle_alpha   90.00
_cell.angle_beta   90.00
_cell.angle_gamma   90.00
#
_symmetry.space_group_name_H-M   'P 1'
#
loop_
_entity.id
_entity.type
_entity.pdbx_description
1 polymer ?
#
loop_
_entity_poly.entity_id
_entity_poly.type
_entity_poly.pdbx_seq_one_letter_code
_entity_poly.pdbx_strand_id
1 'polypeptide(L)'
;LECPTMLENGFGEHNIQGIGDKHIPLIHNVMNTDVIAAVSDRATDELDVLFNTDAGRDYLVNRKHVPKEIVDTLQHFGFSSICNVIAAIKTAKLLGLGSDDVLITIATDGADLYPSERVKTLARRFNNKFDEVEAAEIFAEHLGTVTTESMIDCTEQDRNRIFNLGYYTWVEQQGTPLSVFEARRSQTFWRNLRRYVPVWDALIDEFNSRVAQAKANAE
;
A
#
# COMPACT_ATOMS: atom_id res chain seq x y z
N LEU A 1 13.01 7.05 -3.58
CA LEU A 1 12.33 6.18 -2.59
C LEU A 1 12.54 6.78 -1.23
N GLU A 2 11.46 6.98 -0.51
CA GLU A 2 11.39 7.84 0.68
C GLU A 2 11.52 7.04 1.97
N CYS A 3 10.95 5.82 2.01
CA CYS A 3 11.12 4.89 3.13
C CYS A 3 10.97 3.40 2.70
N PRO A 4 11.90 2.85 1.92
CA PRO A 4 11.73 1.51 1.35
C PRO A 4 12.21 0.41 2.32
N THR A 5 11.43 0.08 3.36
CA THR A 5 11.81 -0.88 4.43
C THR A 5 12.38 -2.21 3.94
N MET A 6 11.71 -2.86 2.99
CA MET A 6 12.12 -4.19 2.51
C MET A 6 13.27 -4.14 1.49
N LEU A 7 13.51 -2.99 0.86
CA LEU A 7 14.61 -2.80 -0.10
C LEU A 7 15.88 -2.26 0.58
N GLU A 8 15.75 -1.23 1.41
CA GLU A 8 16.88 -0.45 1.96
C GLU A 8 16.76 -0.18 3.47
N ASN A 9 16.14 -1.10 4.22
CA ASN A 9 16.07 -1.08 5.69
C ASN A 9 15.35 0.13 6.31
N GLY A 10 14.51 0.84 5.54
CA GLY A 10 13.50 1.75 6.09
C GLY A 10 14.04 3.11 6.54
N PHE A 11 15.22 3.50 6.03
CA PHE A 11 15.74 4.85 6.24
C PHE A 11 14.87 5.90 5.51
N GLY A 12 14.62 7.03 6.17
CA GLY A 12 13.81 8.13 5.65
C GLY A 12 12.39 8.17 6.22
N GLU A 13 11.52 8.99 5.62
CA GLU A 13 10.13 9.25 5.99
C GLU A 13 9.31 9.36 4.72
N HIS A 14 8.04 8.94 4.75
CA HIS A 14 7.18 8.93 3.58
C HIS A 14 5.77 9.46 3.90
N ASN A 15 5.01 9.76 2.85
CA ASN A 15 3.67 10.36 2.91
C ASN A 15 2.54 9.37 2.58
N ILE A 16 2.84 8.20 2.00
CA ILE A 16 1.81 7.17 1.76
C ILE A 16 1.29 6.61 3.11
N GLN A 17 0.19 7.17 3.62
CA GLN A 17 -0.33 6.82 4.94
C GLN A 17 -0.87 5.38 4.99
N GLY A 18 -0.71 4.73 6.15
CA GLY A 18 -1.20 3.37 6.40
C GLY A 18 -0.25 2.22 6.01
N ILE A 19 0.91 2.53 5.42
CA ILE A 19 1.98 1.55 5.13
C ILE A 19 3.35 2.11 5.57
N GLY A 20 4.42 1.33 5.43
CA GLY A 20 5.79 1.87 5.52
C GLY A 20 6.34 2.12 6.93
N ASP A 21 5.96 1.30 7.92
CA ASP A 21 6.28 1.45 9.35
C ASP A 21 7.79 1.41 9.77
N LYS A 22 8.73 1.50 8.81
CA LYS A 22 10.19 1.41 9.00
C LYS A 22 10.70 0.11 9.65
N HIS A 23 9.84 -0.87 9.85
CA HIS A 23 10.18 -2.20 10.35
C HIS A 23 9.32 -3.26 9.69
N ILE A 24 9.68 -4.53 9.87
CA ILE A 24 8.88 -5.66 9.39
C ILE A 24 7.88 -6.04 10.49
N PRO A 25 6.56 -5.91 10.29
CA PRO A 25 5.57 -6.29 11.31
C PRO A 25 5.71 -7.76 11.71
N LEU A 26 5.52 -8.08 13.01
CA LEU A 26 5.69 -9.45 13.51
C LEU A 26 4.76 -10.45 12.80
N ILE A 27 3.57 -9.98 12.44
CA ILE A 27 2.52 -10.78 11.78
C ILE A 27 2.72 -10.91 10.26
N HIS A 28 3.74 -10.29 9.68
CA HIS A 28 4.02 -10.40 8.25
C HIS A 28 4.76 -11.71 7.91
N ASN A 29 4.15 -12.56 7.08
CA ASN A 29 4.75 -13.79 6.56
C ASN A 29 5.69 -13.49 5.39
N VAL A 30 6.88 -12.96 5.69
CA VAL A 30 7.92 -12.63 4.69
C VAL A 30 8.26 -13.82 3.81
N MET A 31 8.20 -15.04 4.34
CA MET A 31 8.55 -16.25 3.60
C MET A 31 7.55 -16.61 2.50
N ASN A 32 6.41 -15.92 2.43
CA ASN A 32 5.38 -16.05 1.40
C ASN A 32 5.33 -14.81 0.49
N THR A 33 6.39 -14.01 0.45
CA THR A 33 6.48 -12.81 -0.39
C THR A 33 7.36 -13.09 -1.60
N ASP A 34 6.76 -13.04 -2.80
CA ASP A 34 7.45 -13.31 -4.06
C ASP A 34 8.00 -12.03 -4.70
N VAL A 35 7.31 -10.89 -4.55
CA VAL A 35 7.71 -9.63 -5.17
C VAL A 35 7.65 -8.51 -4.15
N ILE A 36 8.69 -7.68 -4.10
CA ILE A 36 8.67 -6.38 -3.42
C ILE A 36 8.64 -5.28 -4.49
N ALA A 37 7.75 -4.31 -4.33
CA ALA A 37 7.70 -3.12 -5.16
C ALA A 37 7.67 -1.87 -4.28
N ALA A 38 8.59 -0.94 -4.51
CA ALA A 38 8.50 0.38 -3.92
C ALA A 38 7.87 1.37 -4.91
N VAL A 39 7.06 2.26 -4.36
CA VAL A 39 6.38 3.36 -5.06
C VAL A 39 6.73 4.64 -4.33
N SER A 40 7.04 5.70 -5.08
CA SER A 40 7.38 7.01 -4.51
C SER A 40 6.12 7.74 -4.06
N ASP A 41 6.24 8.47 -2.96
CA ASP A 41 5.19 9.40 -2.49
C ASP A 41 4.78 10.37 -3.59
N ARG A 42 5.73 10.84 -4.39
CA ARG A 42 5.46 11.77 -5.48
C ARG A 42 4.46 11.20 -6.47
N ALA A 43 4.54 9.90 -6.76
CA ALA A 43 3.60 9.26 -7.68
C ALA A 43 2.18 9.26 -7.09
N THR A 44 2.03 8.91 -5.81
CA THR A 44 0.70 8.87 -5.17
C THR A 44 0.13 10.26 -4.94
N ASP A 45 0.96 11.22 -4.52
CA ASP A 45 0.56 12.59 -4.24
C ASP A 45 0.10 13.31 -5.53
N GLU A 46 0.87 13.19 -6.62
CA GLU A 46 0.54 13.84 -7.89
C GLU A 46 -0.65 13.14 -8.59
N LEU A 47 -0.76 11.81 -8.48
CA LEU A 47 -1.93 11.08 -9.00
C LEU A 47 -3.22 11.36 -8.23
N ASP A 48 -3.14 11.57 -6.91
CA ASP A 48 -4.31 12.02 -6.14
C ASP A 48 -4.85 13.35 -6.67
N VAL A 49 -3.97 14.30 -7.02
CA VAL A 49 -4.38 15.56 -7.68
C VAL A 49 -5.02 15.30 -9.05
N LEU A 50 -4.43 14.43 -9.87
CA LEU A 50 -4.98 14.06 -11.18
C LEU A 50 -6.39 13.45 -11.06
N PHE A 51 -6.62 12.60 -10.06
CA PHE A 51 -7.90 11.90 -9.88
C PHE A 51 -8.97 12.77 -9.25
N ASN A 52 -8.60 13.83 -8.53
CA ASN A 52 -9.51 14.66 -7.75
C ASN A 52 -9.65 16.11 -8.25
N THR A 53 -9.14 16.44 -9.44
CA THR A 53 -9.36 17.73 -10.09
C THR A 53 -10.18 17.57 -11.38
N ASP A 54 -10.97 18.58 -11.71
CA ASP A 54 -11.78 18.58 -12.93
C ASP A 54 -10.89 18.46 -14.18
N ALA A 55 -9.81 19.24 -14.26
CA ALA A 55 -8.85 19.17 -15.36
C ALA A 55 -8.21 17.79 -15.53
N GLY A 56 -7.83 17.14 -14.42
CA GLY A 56 -7.25 15.81 -14.45
C GLY A 56 -8.23 14.74 -14.90
N ARG A 57 -9.46 14.78 -14.38
CA ARG A 57 -10.53 13.85 -14.79
C ARG A 57 -10.94 14.06 -16.25
N ASP A 58 -11.08 15.31 -16.69
CA ASP A 58 -11.38 15.65 -18.07
C ASP A 58 -10.28 15.19 -19.02
N TYR A 59 -9.01 15.29 -18.61
CA TYR A 59 -7.89 14.76 -19.39
C TYR A 59 -7.99 13.23 -19.54
N LEU A 60 -8.25 12.50 -18.46
CA LEU A 60 -8.39 11.05 -18.48
C LEU A 60 -9.51 10.58 -19.42
N VAL A 61 -10.67 11.24 -19.37
CA VAL A 61 -11.81 10.91 -20.23
C VAL A 61 -11.57 11.35 -21.67
N ASN A 62 -11.28 12.63 -21.90
CA ASN A 62 -11.30 13.21 -23.25
C ASN A 62 -10.02 12.96 -24.05
N ARG A 63 -8.88 12.72 -23.39
CA ARG A 63 -7.57 12.56 -24.05
C ARG A 63 -7.05 11.13 -23.95
N LYS A 64 -7.27 10.46 -22.82
CA LYS A 64 -6.88 9.05 -22.62
C LYS A 64 -8.00 8.05 -22.87
N HIS A 65 -9.22 8.52 -23.12
CA HIS A 65 -10.38 7.68 -23.43
C HIS A 65 -10.65 6.63 -22.34
N VAL A 66 -10.30 6.96 -21.09
CA VAL A 66 -10.65 6.12 -19.94
C VAL A 66 -12.16 6.25 -19.72
N PRO A 67 -12.91 5.12 -19.60
CA PRO A 67 -14.35 5.19 -19.38
C PRO A 67 -14.69 6.01 -18.14
N LYS A 68 -15.74 6.83 -18.24
CA LYS A 68 -16.10 7.79 -17.19
C LYS A 68 -16.37 7.09 -15.86
N GLU A 69 -17.04 5.94 -15.89
CA GLU A 69 -17.35 5.12 -14.72
C GLU A 69 -16.08 4.65 -13.96
N ILE A 70 -14.97 4.43 -14.69
CA ILE A 70 -13.68 4.10 -14.07
C ILE A 70 -13.08 5.36 -13.45
N VAL A 71 -13.06 6.49 -14.16
CA VAL A 71 -12.54 7.76 -13.64
C VAL A 71 -13.30 8.21 -12.38
N ASP A 72 -14.62 8.04 -12.37
CA ASP A 72 -15.46 8.34 -11.20
C ASP A 72 -15.13 7.45 -9.99
N THR A 73 -14.52 6.28 -10.21
CA THR A 73 -14.05 5.41 -9.11
C THR A 73 -12.70 5.86 -8.56
N LEU A 74 -11.81 6.41 -9.40
CA LEU A 74 -10.44 6.79 -9.01
C LEU A 74 -10.40 7.88 -7.94
N GLN A 75 -11.38 8.78 -7.91
CA GLN A 75 -11.49 9.82 -6.87
C GLN A 75 -11.65 9.24 -5.46
N HIS A 76 -12.05 7.97 -5.33
CA HIS A 76 -12.19 7.31 -4.03
C HIS A 76 -10.87 6.72 -3.52
N PHE A 77 -9.81 6.67 -4.32
CA PHE A 77 -8.56 6.02 -3.90
C PHE A 77 -7.71 6.98 -3.07
N GLY A 78 -7.45 6.62 -1.82
CA GLY A 78 -6.42 7.26 -1.01
C GLY A 78 -5.00 6.85 -1.43
N PHE A 79 -3.98 7.43 -0.79
CA PHE A 79 -2.58 7.25 -1.22
C PHE A 79 -2.12 5.80 -1.24
N SER A 80 -2.48 5.00 -0.23
CA SER A 80 -2.09 3.59 -0.18
C SER A 80 -2.81 2.76 -1.25
N SER A 81 -4.05 3.11 -1.57
CA SER A 81 -4.79 2.53 -2.70
C SER A 81 -4.10 2.83 -4.04
N ILE A 82 -3.69 4.09 -4.27
CA ILE A 82 -2.95 4.47 -5.49
C ILE A 82 -1.60 3.74 -5.54
N CYS A 83 -0.88 3.66 -4.43
CA CYS A 83 0.36 2.89 -4.31
C CYS A 83 0.16 1.43 -4.74
N ASN A 84 -0.90 0.78 -4.25
CA ASN A 84 -1.22 -0.60 -4.59
C ASN A 84 -1.56 -0.80 -6.07
N VAL A 85 -2.19 0.18 -6.73
CA VAL A 85 -2.44 0.15 -8.18
C VAL A 85 -1.13 0.27 -8.96
N ILE A 86 -0.25 1.20 -8.60
CA ILE A 86 1.05 1.33 -9.26
C ILE A 86 1.88 0.06 -9.04
N ALA A 87 1.93 -0.47 -7.82
CA ALA A 87 2.60 -1.74 -7.53
C ALA A 87 2.02 -2.91 -8.35
N ALA A 88 0.71 -2.93 -8.57
CA ALA A 88 0.07 -3.92 -9.43
C ALA A 88 0.51 -3.78 -10.91
N ILE A 89 0.55 -2.56 -11.47
CA ILE A 89 1.07 -2.32 -12.82
C ILE A 89 2.54 -2.77 -12.93
N LYS A 90 3.37 -2.43 -11.93
CA LYS A 90 4.77 -2.85 -11.86
C LYS A 90 4.90 -4.38 -11.83
N THR A 91 4.07 -5.05 -11.04
CA THR A 91 4.05 -6.52 -10.91
C THR A 91 3.60 -7.18 -12.20
N ALA A 92 2.55 -6.68 -12.86
CA ALA A 92 2.10 -7.17 -14.15
C ALA A 92 3.22 -7.10 -15.20
N LYS A 93 3.99 -6.00 -15.22
CA LYS A 93 5.14 -5.83 -16.11
C LYS A 93 6.30 -6.78 -15.77
N LEU A 94 6.63 -6.92 -14.48
CA LEU A 94 7.70 -7.81 -14.02
C LEU A 94 7.42 -9.27 -14.38
N LEU A 95 6.18 -9.72 -14.17
CA LEU A 95 5.77 -11.11 -14.43
C LEU A 95 5.35 -11.36 -15.89
N GLY A 96 5.26 -10.31 -16.72
CA GLY A 96 4.83 -10.43 -18.11
C GLY A 96 3.36 -10.83 -18.28
N LEU A 97 2.49 -10.39 -17.37
CA LEU A 97 1.05 -10.71 -17.41
C LEU A 97 0.38 -10.06 -18.63
N GLY A 98 -0.43 -10.84 -19.34
CA GLY A 98 -1.18 -10.45 -20.52
C GLY A 98 -2.65 -10.17 -20.23
N SER A 99 -3.44 -10.04 -21.30
CA SER A 99 -4.88 -9.76 -21.21
C SER A 99 -5.72 -10.89 -20.61
N ASP A 100 -5.18 -12.10 -20.58
CA ASP A 100 -5.86 -13.30 -20.08
C ASP A 100 -5.50 -13.60 -18.61
N ASP A 101 -4.59 -12.83 -18.02
CA ASP A 101 -4.15 -12.97 -16.64
C ASP A 101 -4.95 -12.07 -15.69
N VAL A 102 -5.17 -12.55 -14.47
CA VAL A 102 -5.89 -11.80 -13.44
C VAL A 102 -4.92 -11.34 -12.36
N LEU A 103 -4.89 -10.03 -12.12
CA LEU A 103 -4.19 -9.42 -11.00
C LEU A 103 -5.19 -8.73 -10.09
N ILE A 104 -5.18 -9.12 -8.82
CA ILE A 104 -6.06 -8.55 -7.79
C ILE A 104 -5.20 -7.70 -6.86
N THR A 105 -5.65 -6.47 -6.61
CA THR A 105 -5.03 -5.54 -5.67
C THR A 105 -6.09 -4.93 -4.75
N ILE A 106 -5.66 -4.34 -3.63
CA ILE A 106 -6.55 -3.85 -2.58
C ILE A 106 -6.49 -2.32 -2.57
N ALA A 107 -7.66 -1.67 -2.70
CA ALA A 107 -7.83 -0.26 -2.35
C ALA A 107 -8.17 -0.17 -0.86
N THR A 108 -7.17 0.20 -0.06
CA THR A 108 -7.20 0.12 1.41
C THR A 108 -7.97 1.26 2.06
N ASP A 109 -7.78 2.49 1.58
CA ASP A 109 -8.35 3.70 2.18
C ASP A 109 -8.99 4.64 1.15
N GLY A 110 -9.90 5.48 1.67
CA GLY A 110 -10.64 6.47 0.89
C GLY A 110 -9.91 7.81 0.77
N ALA A 111 -9.99 8.45 -0.39
CA ALA A 111 -9.38 9.76 -0.63
C ALA A 111 -9.94 10.90 0.27
N ASP A 112 -11.13 10.71 0.84
CA ASP A 112 -11.78 11.64 1.78
C ASP A 112 -10.96 11.88 3.06
N LEU A 113 -10.01 11.00 3.37
CA LEU A 113 -9.09 11.15 4.49
C LEU A 113 -7.95 12.15 4.22
N TYR A 114 -7.71 12.52 2.94
CA TYR A 114 -6.51 13.25 2.51
C TYR A 114 -6.71 14.63 1.86
N PRO A 115 -7.81 15.39 2.11
CA PRO A 115 -8.01 16.68 1.43
C PRO A 115 -6.93 17.72 1.78
N SER A 116 -6.39 17.68 3.01
CA SER A 116 -5.32 18.59 3.44
C SER A 116 -3.99 18.31 2.72
N GLU A 117 -3.66 17.04 2.49
CA GLU A 117 -2.46 16.66 1.74
C GLU A 117 -2.58 17.06 0.28
N ARG A 118 -3.75 16.88 -0.35
CA ARG A 118 -4.01 17.35 -1.72
C ARG A 118 -3.77 18.86 -1.88
N VAL A 119 -4.25 19.67 -0.93
CA VAL A 119 -4.03 21.12 -0.93
C VAL A 119 -2.54 21.45 -0.82
N LYS A 120 -1.79 20.73 0.02
CA LYS A 120 -0.34 20.91 0.14
C LYS A 120 0.38 20.53 -1.16
N THR A 121 0.00 19.43 -1.80
CA THR A 121 0.56 19.00 -3.08
C THR A 121 0.30 20.03 -4.17
N LEU A 122 -0.94 20.49 -4.31
CA LEU A 122 -1.31 21.59 -5.22
C LEU A 122 -0.46 22.84 -5.00
N ALA A 123 -0.30 23.28 -3.75
CA ALA A 123 0.50 24.47 -3.44
C ALA A 123 1.99 24.27 -3.73
N ARG A 124 2.57 23.13 -3.34
CA ARG A 124 4.02 22.88 -3.39
C ARG A 124 4.53 22.46 -4.76
N ARG A 125 3.74 21.70 -5.52
CA ARG A 125 4.15 21.11 -6.80
C ARG A 125 3.61 21.89 -7.99
N PHE A 126 2.41 22.44 -7.85
CA PHE A 126 1.66 23.01 -8.96
C PHE A 126 1.39 24.51 -8.81
N ASN A 127 1.91 25.18 -7.76
CA ASN A 127 1.64 26.60 -7.47
C ASN A 127 0.13 26.93 -7.47
N ASN A 128 -0.70 25.98 -7.01
CA ASN A 128 -2.17 26.02 -7.03
C ASN A 128 -2.80 26.16 -8.43
N LYS A 129 -2.09 25.78 -9.49
CA LYS A 129 -2.58 25.76 -10.87
C LYS A 129 -2.40 24.37 -11.43
N PHE A 130 -3.49 23.71 -11.74
CA PHE A 130 -3.49 22.38 -12.33
C PHE A 130 -4.44 22.37 -13.52
N ASP A 131 -3.89 22.36 -14.72
CA ASP A 131 -4.64 22.34 -15.98
C ASP A 131 -4.32 21.10 -16.81
N GLU A 132 -4.72 21.10 -18.09
CA GLU A 132 -4.52 19.96 -18.99
C GLU A 132 -3.04 19.62 -19.19
N VAL A 133 -2.14 20.60 -19.13
CA VAL A 133 -0.69 20.39 -19.30
C VAL A 133 -0.13 19.63 -18.11
N GLU A 134 -0.39 20.08 -16.88
CA GLU A 134 0.03 19.33 -15.69
C GLU A 134 -0.61 17.93 -15.65
N ALA A 135 -1.90 17.81 -16.01
CA ALA A 135 -2.56 16.51 -16.09
C ALA A 135 -1.86 15.55 -17.07
N ALA A 136 -1.42 16.07 -18.23
CA ALA A 136 -0.68 15.30 -19.21
C ALA A 136 0.70 14.85 -18.72
N GLU A 137 1.42 15.73 -18.04
CA GLU A 137 2.72 15.44 -17.44
C GLU A 137 2.61 14.35 -16.37
N ILE A 138 1.68 14.51 -15.43
CA ILE A 138 1.46 13.55 -14.33
C ILE A 138 1.02 12.18 -14.87
N PHE A 139 0.09 12.16 -15.84
CA PHE A 139 -0.29 10.90 -16.48
C PHE A 139 0.93 10.25 -17.14
N ALA A 140 1.69 10.99 -17.95
CA ALA A 140 2.81 10.42 -18.70
C ALA A 140 3.90 9.87 -17.77
N GLU A 141 4.23 10.59 -16.70
CA GLU A 141 5.23 10.19 -15.73
C GLU A 141 4.78 8.96 -14.92
N HIS A 142 3.61 9.03 -14.29
CA HIS A 142 3.25 8.06 -13.24
C HIS A 142 2.34 6.91 -13.71
N LEU A 143 1.70 7.02 -14.87
CA LEU A 143 0.88 5.93 -15.46
C LEU A 143 1.39 5.49 -16.83
N GLY A 144 1.79 6.43 -17.67
CA GLY A 144 2.30 6.17 -19.02
C GLY A 144 3.65 5.46 -19.04
N THR A 145 4.49 5.71 -18.03
CA THR A 145 5.90 5.27 -18.00
C THR A 145 6.24 4.43 -16.75
N VAL A 146 5.27 3.71 -16.19
CA VAL A 146 5.54 2.81 -15.04
C VAL A 146 6.57 1.74 -15.44
N THR A 147 7.72 1.70 -14.78
CA THR A 147 8.78 0.70 -15.04
C THR A 147 8.84 -0.34 -13.92
N THR A 148 9.68 -1.36 -14.08
CA THR A 148 9.97 -2.37 -13.03
C THR A 148 11.15 -1.98 -12.13
N GLU A 149 11.55 -0.70 -12.12
CA GLU A 149 12.61 -0.23 -11.24
C GLU A 149 12.20 -0.33 -9.76
N SER A 150 13.16 -0.38 -8.84
CA SER A 150 12.89 -0.43 -7.40
C SER A 150 11.98 -1.61 -7.01
N MET A 151 12.24 -2.77 -7.61
CA MET A 151 11.57 -4.04 -7.31
C MET A 151 12.59 -5.14 -7.01
N ILE A 152 12.13 -6.15 -6.28
CA ILE A 152 12.85 -7.42 -6.11
C ILE A 152 11.90 -8.55 -6.50
N ASP A 153 12.27 -9.35 -7.49
CA ASP A 153 11.75 -10.71 -7.69
C ASP A 153 12.49 -11.62 -6.69
N CYS A 154 11.82 -11.96 -5.59
CA CYS A 154 12.47 -12.45 -4.38
C CYS A 154 13.00 -13.87 -4.54
N THR A 155 14.30 -14.00 -4.35
CA THR A 155 14.92 -15.29 -4.05
C THR A 155 14.67 -15.70 -2.59
N GLU A 156 15.06 -16.93 -2.25
CA GLU A 156 15.07 -17.35 -0.85
C GLU A 156 16.02 -16.49 0.00
N GLN A 157 17.12 -16.04 -0.58
CA GLN A 157 18.07 -15.15 0.10
C GLN A 157 17.44 -13.79 0.42
N ASP A 158 16.65 -13.23 -0.51
CA ASP A 158 15.94 -11.97 -0.29
C ASP A 158 14.91 -12.08 0.83
N ARG A 159 14.09 -13.14 0.80
CA ARG A 159 13.13 -13.43 1.88
C ARG A 159 13.83 -13.59 3.22
N ASN A 160 14.95 -14.31 3.27
CA ASN A 160 15.73 -14.49 4.50
C ASN A 160 16.33 -13.17 5.00
N ARG A 161 16.85 -12.31 4.11
CA ARG A 161 17.37 -10.98 4.46
C ARG A 161 16.28 -10.11 5.07
N ILE A 162 15.11 -10.03 4.43
CA ILE A 162 13.96 -9.25 4.91
C ILE A 162 13.44 -9.83 6.24
N PHE A 163 13.36 -11.16 6.36
CA PHE A 163 12.97 -11.79 7.62
C PHE A 163 13.94 -11.42 8.75
N ASN A 164 15.24 -11.48 8.49
CA ASN A 164 16.28 -11.14 9.45
C ASN A 164 16.23 -9.65 9.85
N LEU A 165 15.80 -8.74 8.97
CA LEU A 165 15.61 -7.34 9.34
C LEU A 165 14.63 -7.19 10.52
N GLY A 166 13.59 -8.03 10.57
CA GLY A 166 12.64 -8.05 11.69
C GLY A 166 13.25 -8.47 13.04
N TYR A 167 14.42 -9.14 13.04
CA TYR A 167 15.08 -9.62 14.27
C TYR A 167 15.44 -8.45 15.20
N TYR A 168 16.00 -7.39 14.63
CA TYR A 168 16.44 -6.22 15.40
C TYR A 168 15.27 -5.54 16.12
N THR A 169 14.12 -5.43 15.48
CA THR A 169 12.93 -4.90 16.14
C THR A 169 12.37 -5.89 17.15
N TRP A 170 12.07 -7.13 16.73
CA TRP A 170 11.25 -8.00 17.57
C TRP A 170 12.02 -8.73 18.66
N VAL A 171 13.22 -9.21 18.37
CA VAL A 171 14.03 -9.97 19.35
C VAL A 171 14.83 -9.00 20.22
N GLU A 172 15.66 -8.15 19.61
CA GLU A 172 16.58 -7.28 20.36
C GLU A 172 15.86 -6.14 21.10
N GLN A 173 14.91 -5.46 20.45
CA GLN A 173 14.25 -4.29 21.04
C GLN A 173 12.97 -4.64 21.81
N GLN A 174 12.13 -5.53 21.27
CA GLN A 174 10.81 -5.87 21.84
C GLN A 174 10.82 -7.14 22.70
N GLY A 175 11.94 -7.88 22.77
CA GLY A 175 12.08 -9.05 23.65
C GLY A 175 11.27 -10.29 23.24
N THR A 176 10.85 -10.39 21.98
CA THR A 176 10.23 -11.60 21.44
C THR A 176 11.24 -12.76 21.53
N PRO A 177 10.87 -13.92 22.13
CA PRO A 177 11.78 -15.04 22.19
C PRO A 177 12.25 -15.46 20.79
N LEU A 178 13.56 -15.66 20.62
CA LEU A 178 14.15 -16.03 19.32
C LEU A 178 13.47 -17.26 18.70
N SER A 179 13.13 -18.25 19.52
CA SER A 179 12.42 -19.46 19.06
C SER A 179 11.04 -19.16 18.46
N VAL A 180 10.31 -18.19 19.02
CA VAL A 180 9.02 -17.72 18.48
C VAL A 180 9.24 -16.95 17.19
N PHE A 181 10.25 -16.07 17.17
CA PHE A 181 10.59 -15.30 15.99
C PHE A 181 10.94 -16.22 14.81
N GLU A 182 11.85 -17.17 15.00
CA GLU A 182 12.34 -18.13 13.99
C GLU A 182 11.27 -19.13 13.54
N ALA A 183 10.34 -19.54 14.41
CA ALA A 183 9.25 -20.45 14.04
C ALA A 183 8.42 -19.93 12.86
N ARG A 184 8.31 -18.61 12.71
CA ARG A 184 7.60 -17.93 11.61
C ARG A 184 8.21 -18.16 10.22
N ARG A 185 9.43 -18.69 10.11
CA ARG A 185 9.98 -19.10 8.80
C ARG A 185 9.17 -20.24 8.17
N SER A 186 8.56 -21.09 8.99
CA SER A 186 7.83 -22.26 8.53
C SER A 186 6.39 -21.91 8.17
N GLN A 187 5.94 -22.34 6.99
CA GLN A 187 4.51 -22.25 6.62
C GLN A 187 3.59 -23.06 7.55
N THR A 188 4.13 -24.06 8.26
CA THR A 188 3.38 -24.81 9.27
C THR A 188 3.03 -23.93 10.48
N PHE A 189 3.90 -22.98 10.87
CA PHE A 189 3.57 -22.01 11.91
C PHE A 189 2.30 -21.23 11.55
N TRP A 190 2.29 -20.62 10.35
CA TRP A 190 1.16 -19.80 9.88
C TRP A 190 -0.12 -20.60 9.69
N ARG A 191 -0.03 -21.81 9.11
CA ARG A 191 -1.20 -22.69 8.97
C ARG A 191 -1.79 -23.10 10.31
N ASN A 192 -0.94 -23.37 11.31
CA ASN A 192 -1.39 -23.73 12.65
C ASN A 192 -2.10 -22.59 13.38
N LEU A 193 -1.85 -21.32 13.04
CA LEU A 193 -2.58 -20.20 13.62
C LEU A 193 -4.07 -20.22 13.29
N ARG A 194 -4.48 -20.83 12.17
CA ARG A 194 -5.88 -20.89 11.72
C ARG A 194 -6.81 -21.56 12.75
N ARG A 195 -6.28 -22.43 13.62
CA ARG A 195 -7.05 -23.04 14.71
C ARG A 195 -7.56 -22.03 15.75
N TYR A 196 -6.94 -20.86 15.81
CA TYR A 196 -7.33 -19.78 16.72
C TYR A 196 -8.38 -18.84 16.12
N VAL A 197 -8.68 -18.94 14.81
CA VAL A 197 -9.69 -18.08 14.17
C VAL A 197 -11.03 -18.14 14.90
N PRO A 198 -11.62 -19.32 15.21
CA PRO A 198 -12.89 -19.36 15.96
C PRO A 198 -12.80 -18.76 17.38
N VAL A 199 -11.61 -18.79 17.99
CA VAL A 199 -11.38 -18.20 19.32
C VAL A 199 -11.34 -16.68 19.21
N TRP A 200 -10.66 -16.14 18.20
CA TRP A 200 -10.63 -14.70 17.94
C TRP A 200 -12.02 -14.18 17.59
N ASP A 201 -12.78 -14.90 16.77
CA ASP A 201 -14.17 -14.54 16.45
C ASP A 201 -15.02 -14.43 17.73
N ALA A 202 -14.94 -15.42 18.62
CA ALA A 202 -15.66 -15.39 19.90
C ALA A 202 -15.24 -14.21 20.79
N LEU A 203 -13.95 -13.87 20.85
CA LEU A 203 -13.45 -12.72 21.61
C LEU A 203 -13.92 -11.39 21.02
N ILE A 204 -13.98 -11.29 19.69
CA ILE A 204 -14.49 -10.11 18.97
C ILE A 204 -15.98 -9.93 19.27
N ASP A 205 -16.77 -11.02 19.20
CA ASP A 205 -18.21 -10.99 19.50
C ASP A 205 -18.48 -10.58 20.95
N GLU A 206 -17.71 -11.10 21.90
CA GLU A 206 -17.80 -10.72 23.31
C GLU A 206 -17.48 -9.24 23.51
N PHE A 207 -16.38 -8.77 22.92
CA PHE A 207 -15.97 -7.37 23.00
C PHE A 207 -17.05 -6.44 22.42
N ASN A 208 -17.55 -6.74 21.22
CA ASN A 208 -18.59 -5.96 20.56
C ASN A 208 -19.87 -5.91 21.38
N SER A 209 -20.27 -7.04 21.98
CA SER A 209 -21.43 -7.12 22.87
C SER A 209 -21.28 -6.22 24.09
N ARG A 210 -20.10 -6.22 24.72
CA ARG A 210 -19.81 -5.35 25.86
C ARG A 210 -19.83 -3.86 25.49
N VAL A 211 -19.25 -3.49 24.35
CA VAL A 211 -19.25 -2.10 23.87
C VAL A 211 -20.68 -1.63 23.57
N ALA A 212 -21.50 -2.47 22.94
CA ALA A 212 -22.90 -2.17 22.66
C ALA A 212 -23.72 -1.98 23.95
N GLN A 213 -23.53 -2.85 24.95
CA GLN A 213 -24.19 -2.72 26.26
C GLN A 213 -23.75 -1.45 27.01
N ALA A 214 -22.46 -1.13 27.00
CA ALA A 214 -21.95 0.08 27.63
C ALA A 214 -22.56 1.35 27.01
N LYS A 215 -22.75 1.36 25.69
CA LYS A 215 -23.42 2.45 24.98
C LYS A 215 -24.89 2.55 25.36
N ALA A 216 -25.60 1.43 25.39
CA ALA A 216 -27.02 1.38 25.77
C ALA A 216 -27.28 1.82 27.23
N ASN A 217 -26.33 1.57 28.13
CA ASN A 217 -26.42 2.00 29.53
C ASN A 217 -26.05 3.48 29.75
N ALA A 218 -25.45 4.13 28.74
CA ALA A 218 -25.05 5.54 28.79
C ALA A 218 -26.08 6.49 28.15
N GLU A 219 -27.08 5.94 27.45
CA GLU A 219 -28.26 6.63 26.90
C GLU A 219 -29.44 6.57 27.90
#